data_AF-A0A8T5MWV4-F1
#
_entry.id   AF-A0A8T5MWV4-F1
#
_cell.length_a   1.000
_cell.length_b   1.000
_cell.length_c   1.000
_cell.angle_alpha   90.00
_cell.angle_beta   90.00
_cell.angle_gamma   90.00
#
_symmetry.space_group_name_H-M   'P 1'
#
loop_
_entity.id
_entity.type
_entity.pdbx_description
1 polymer ?
#
loop_
_entity_poly.entity_id
_entity_poly.type
_entity_poly.pdbx_seq_one_letter_code
_entity_poly.pdbx_strand_id
1 'polypeptide(L)'
;ATAGEKITINVTITDINLTAASVFYRKTGTEYVGSPMSPVSGDDYTFDIPASVVTTAGVEYYIWAKDGAGNEATNGTAALPHSVNVSAANQPPTLSSGGVSPSSGKTDTTFTFSVTYTDADNNAPTIKNVYIDDVAHEMSSTDTDYTDGAVFTYSTTLSKGSHTYYFEFKDEINAPVKLPISGTNSGPSVTEKASKPGFIPGIGIIGTSLALLGAALIIYRKRRK
;
A
#
# COMPACT_ATOMS: atom_id res chain seq x y z
N ALA A 1 14.06 -4.78 18.21
CA ALA A 1 14.13 -6.04 17.45
C ALA A 1 12.72 -6.48 17.07
N THR A 2 12.57 -7.38 16.11
CA THR A 2 11.26 -7.89 15.66
C THR A 2 11.02 -9.28 16.21
N ALA A 3 9.81 -9.56 16.66
CA ALA A 3 9.44 -10.89 17.14
C ALA A 3 9.61 -11.94 16.04
N GLY A 4 10.19 -13.09 16.38
CA GLY A 4 10.46 -14.17 15.42
C GLY A 4 11.71 -13.97 14.56
N GLU A 5 12.46 -12.88 14.75
CA GLU A 5 13.78 -12.71 14.15
C GLU A 5 14.88 -12.95 15.20
N LYS A 6 16.02 -13.53 14.78
CA LYS A 6 17.17 -13.70 15.67
C LYS A 6 17.77 -12.34 16.06
N ILE A 7 18.42 -12.26 17.21
CA ILE A 7 19.22 -11.09 17.61
C ILE A 7 20.69 -11.48 17.65
N THR A 8 21.52 -10.81 16.85
CA THR A 8 22.97 -11.01 16.85
C THR A 8 23.62 -10.12 17.91
N ILE A 9 24.32 -10.74 18.86
CA ILE A 9 25.14 -10.10 19.88
C ILE A 9 26.59 -10.13 19.42
N ASN A 10 27.23 -8.97 19.36
CA ASN A 10 28.67 -8.85 19.11
C ASN A 10 29.34 -8.21 20.33
N VAL A 11 30.48 -8.78 20.74
CA VAL A 11 31.24 -8.30 21.90
C VAL A 11 32.73 -8.45 21.63
N THR A 12 33.51 -7.48 22.11
CA THR A 12 34.97 -7.57 22.15
C THR A 12 35.38 -8.01 23.56
N ILE A 13 36.17 -9.09 23.67
CA ILE A 13 36.67 -9.63 24.93
C ILE A 13 38.20 -9.61 24.87
N THR A 14 38.81 -8.59 25.46
CA THR A 14 40.26 -8.39 25.45
C THR A 14 40.89 -9.14 26.62
N ASP A 15 41.21 -10.42 26.43
CA ASP A 15 41.97 -11.22 27.40
C ASP A 15 42.90 -12.20 26.66
N ILE A 16 44.19 -12.16 27.00
CA ILE A 16 45.23 -12.96 26.35
C ILE A 16 45.18 -14.47 26.72
N ASN A 17 44.41 -14.85 27.75
CA ASN A 17 44.23 -16.22 28.22
C ASN A 17 42.75 -16.60 28.35
N LEU A 18 41.87 -16.03 27.51
CA LEU A 18 40.45 -16.38 27.51
C LEU A 18 40.23 -17.89 27.30
N THR A 19 39.45 -18.52 28.16
CA THR A 19 39.12 -19.96 28.07
C THR A 19 37.65 -20.23 27.78
N ALA A 20 36.76 -19.34 28.21
CA ALA A 20 35.34 -19.46 27.92
C ALA A 20 34.69 -18.08 27.80
N ALA A 21 33.78 -17.94 26.85
CA ALA A 21 32.86 -16.83 26.73
C ALA A 21 31.47 -17.38 26.42
N SER A 22 30.44 -16.87 27.11
CA SER A 22 29.06 -17.31 26.93
C SER A 22 28.10 -16.14 27.02
N VAL A 23 27.03 -16.21 26.22
CA VAL A 23 25.84 -15.38 26.41
C VAL A 23 24.83 -16.20 27.20
N PHE A 24 24.32 -15.59 28.26
CA PHE A 24 23.13 -16.05 28.95
C PHE A 24 21.96 -15.20 28.51
N TYR A 25 20.94 -15.83 27.91
CA TYR A 25 19.80 -15.13 27.34
C TYR A 25 18.49 -15.80 27.74
N ARG A 26 17.40 -15.03 27.69
CA ARG A 26 16.05 -15.54 27.94
C ARG A 26 14.98 -14.68 27.27
N LYS A 27 13.78 -15.25 27.15
CA LYS A 27 12.56 -14.46 26.99
C LYS A 27 12.34 -13.77 28.34
N THR A 28 12.00 -12.48 28.34
CA THR A 28 11.81 -11.74 29.59
C THR A 28 10.84 -12.48 30.53
N GLY A 29 11.28 -12.68 31.78
CA GLY A 29 10.51 -13.39 32.80
C GLY A 29 10.63 -14.93 32.80
N THR A 30 11.47 -15.52 31.95
CA THR A 30 11.77 -16.97 32.00
C THR A 30 13.13 -17.28 32.65
N GLU A 31 13.52 -18.55 32.65
CA GLU A 31 14.87 -18.96 33.07
C GLU A 31 15.91 -18.62 32.00
N TYR A 32 17.16 -18.36 32.43
CA TYR A 32 18.28 -18.14 31.53
C TYR A 32 18.78 -19.43 30.90
N VAL A 33 19.12 -19.35 29.62
CA VAL A 33 19.87 -20.37 28.90
C VAL A 33 21.26 -19.83 28.60
N GLY A 34 22.30 -20.55 29.04
CA GLY A 34 23.69 -20.23 28.71
C GLY A 34 24.12 -20.91 27.41
N SER A 35 24.82 -20.20 26.53
CA SER A 35 25.40 -20.78 25.32
C SER A 35 26.76 -20.15 25.01
N PRO A 36 27.72 -20.95 24.51
CA PRO A 36 29.05 -20.45 24.17
C PRO A 36 28.99 -19.47 23.00
N MET A 37 29.83 -18.43 23.05
CA MET A 37 30.00 -17.50 21.93
C MET A 37 30.96 -18.09 20.88
N SER A 38 30.79 -17.67 19.63
CA SER A 38 31.67 -18.04 18.52
C SER A 38 32.68 -16.91 18.24
N PRO A 39 33.97 -17.21 18.05
CA PRO A 39 34.94 -16.20 17.66
C PRO A 39 34.65 -15.69 16.24
N VAL A 40 34.88 -14.40 16.00
CA VAL A 40 34.78 -13.75 14.68
C VAL A 40 36.17 -13.42 14.14
N SER A 41 36.89 -12.52 14.82
CA SER A 41 38.25 -12.11 14.46
C SER A 41 38.92 -11.38 15.61
N GLY A 42 40.20 -11.64 15.87
CA GLY A 42 40.91 -11.01 17.00
C GLY A 42 40.19 -11.29 18.32
N ASP A 43 39.82 -10.21 19.02
CA ASP A 43 39.12 -10.25 20.30
C ASP A 43 37.59 -10.23 20.16
N ASP A 44 37.05 -10.27 18.94
CA ASP A 44 35.61 -10.17 18.69
C ASP A 44 34.92 -11.53 18.67
N TYR A 45 33.79 -11.60 19.38
CA TYR A 45 32.94 -12.78 19.53
C TYR A 45 31.49 -12.45 19.18
N THR A 46 30.77 -13.44 18.67
CA THR A 46 29.37 -13.31 18.26
C THR A 46 28.51 -14.45 18.79
N PHE A 47 27.23 -14.16 19.01
CA PHE A 47 26.20 -15.16 19.28
C PHE A 47 24.84 -14.69 18.76
N ASP A 48 24.10 -15.59 18.11
CA ASP A 48 22.73 -15.34 17.68
C ASP A 48 21.75 -15.87 18.73
N ILE A 49 21.04 -14.96 19.41
CA ILE A 49 19.88 -15.33 20.22
C ILE A 49 18.79 -15.86 19.27
N PRO A 50 18.32 -17.12 19.46
CA PRO A 50 17.39 -17.74 18.53
C PRO A 50 16.06 -16.97 18.42
N ALA A 51 15.51 -16.93 17.21
CA ALA A 51 14.19 -16.35 16.92
C ALA A 51 13.07 -16.84 17.85
N SER A 52 13.14 -18.08 18.33
CA SER A 52 12.15 -18.66 19.26
C SER A 52 12.12 -17.98 20.64
N VAL A 53 13.20 -17.30 21.02
CA VAL A 53 13.29 -16.53 22.27
C VAL A 53 12.85 -15.08 22.07
N VAL A 54 13.01 -14.56 20.85
CA VAL A 54 12.69 -13.17 20.49
C VAL A 54 11.19 -13.03 20.29
N THR A 55 10.49 -12.67 21.36
CA THR A 55 9.03 -12.46 21.37
C THR A 55 8.70 -11.07 21.91
N THR A 56 7.46 -10.59 21.71
CA THR A 56 7.00 -9.29 22.21
C THR A 56 7.05 -9.12 23.73
N ALA A 57 7.29 -10.20 24.49
CA ALA A 57 7.60 -10.10 25.91
C ALA A 57 8.96 -9.41 26.18
N GLY A 58 9.83 -9.31 25.18
CA GLY A 58 11.20 -8.83 25.29
C GLY A 58 12.22 -9.96 25.40
N VAL A 59 13.49 -9.58 25.29
CA VAL A 59 14.64 -10.47 25.51
C VAL A 59 15.55 -9.84 26.55
N GLU A 60 16.03 -10.65 27.48
CA GLU A 60 17.06 -10.25 28.45
C GLU A 60 18.30 -11.10 28.26
N TYR A 61 19.48 -10.48 28.32
CA TYR A 61 20.75 -11.20 28.23
C TYR A 61 21.87 -10.56 29.05
N TYR A 62 22.90 -11.35 29.36
CA TYR A 62 24.18 -10.87 29.85
C TYR A 62 25.30 -11.76 29.32
N ILE A 63 26.53 -11.24 29.36
CA ILE A 63 27.72 -11.93 28.87
C ILE A 63 28.57 -12.31 30.07
N TRP A 64 29.13 -13.52 30.05
CA TRP A 64 30.10 -13.99 31.03
C TRP A 64 31.33 -14.52 30.30
N ALA A 65 32.51 -14.22 30.83
CA ALA A 65 33.78 -14.65 30.31
C ALA A 65 34.68 -15.13 31.45
N LYS A 66 35.56 -16.09 31.15
CA LYS A 66 36.51 -16.67 32.09
C LYS A 66 37.87 -16.90 31.45
N ASP A 67 38.92 -16.51 32.14
CA ASP A 67 40.31 -16.76 31.71
C ASP A 67 40.87 -18.09 32.25
N GLY A 68 42.07 -18.46 31.82
CA GLY A 68 42.76 -19.68 32.25
C GLY A 68 43.28 -19.65 33.69
N ALA A 69 43.35 -18.47 34.31
CA ALA A 69 43.68 -18.32 35.73
C ALA A 69 42.43 -18.45 36.63
N GLY A 70 41.24 -18.52 36.02
CA GLY A 70 39.96 -18.64 36.68
C GLY A 70 39.30 -17.31 37.02
N ASN A 71 39.84 -16.18 36.57
CA ASN A 71 39.20 -14.87 36.71
C ASN A 71 37.95 -14.83 35.83
N GLU A 72 36.88 -14.24 36.36
CA GLU A 72 35.61 -14.14 35.68
C GLU A 72 35.22 -12.66 35.51
N ALA A 73 34.61 -12.35 34.38
CA ALA A 73 34.08 -11.02 34.07
C ALA A 73 32.69 -11.15 33.46
N THR A 74 31.83 -10.17 33.75
CA THR A 74 30.48 -10.12 33.20
C THR A 74 30.15 -8.75 32.62
N ASN A 75 29.42 -8.74 31.51
CA ASN A 75 28.79 -7.54 30.97
C ASN A 75 27.26 -7.69 31.11
N GLY A 76 26.68 -6.95 32.06
CA GLY A 76 25.38 -7.27 32.65
C GLY A 76 25.48 -8.42 33.65
N THR A 77 24.40 -8.71 34.37
CA THR A 77 24.29 -9.87 35.27
C THR A 77 22.89 -10.46 35.21
N ALA A 78 22.66 -11.61 35.83
CA ALA A 78 21.30 -12.16 35.94
C ALA A 78 20.34 -11.25 36.73
N ALA A 79 20.85 -10.42 37.65
CA ALA A 79 20.05 -9.46 38.42
C ALA A 79 19.87 -8.10 37.71
N LEU A 80 20.82 -7.74 36.85
CA LEU A 80 20.82 -6.51 36.05
C LEU A 80 21.20 -6.85 34.60
N PRO A 81 20.29 -7.47 33.83
CA PRO A 81 20.58 -7.87 32.47
C PRO A 81 20.44 -6.70 31.50
N HIS A 82 21.02 -6.86 30.31
CA HIS A 82 20.64 -6.07 29.15
C HIS A 82 19.24 -6.47 28.71
N SER A 83 18.40 -5.48 28.39
CA SER A 83 17.04 -5.70 27.92
C SER A 83 16.89 -5.22 26.48
N VAL A 84 16.29 -6.03 25.63
CA VAL A 84 15.96 -5.69 24.25
C VAL A 84 14.44 -5.62 24.12
N ASN A 85 13.94 -4.44 23.75
CA ASN A 85 12.54 -4.27 23.39
C ASN A 85 12.28 -4.93 22.03
N VAL A 86 11.21 -5.74 21.99
CA VAL A 86 10.80 -6.50 20.82
C VAL A 86 9.38 -6.09 20.42
N SER A 87 9.22 -5.62 19.19
CA SER A 87 7.91 -5.33 18.60
C SER A 87 7.39 -6.52 17.81
N ALA A 88 6.08 -6.57 17.57
CA ALA A 88 5.50 -7.53 16.63
C ALA A 88 6.06 -7.30 15.22
N ALA A 89 6.03 -8.33 14.39
CA ALA A 89 6.33 -8.19 12.96
C ALA A 89 5.20 -7.44 12.27
N ASN A 90 5.54 -6.51 11.38
CA ASN A 90 4.57 -5.75 10.62
C ASN A 90 3.85 -6.62 9.59
N GLN A 91 2.54 -6.49 9.52
CA GLN A 91 1.67 -7.20 8.60
C GLN A 91 1.38 -6.30 7.40
N PRO A 92 1.49 -6.82 6.16
CA PRO A 92 1.24 -6.02 4.97
C PRO A 92 -0.24 -5.59 4.91
N PRO A 93 -0.53 -4.38 4.42
CA PRO A 93 -1.89 -3.92 4.24
C PRO A 93 -2.60 -4.70 3.13
N THR A 94 -3.93 -4.57 3.06
CA THR A 94 -4.76 -5.14 2.00
C THR A 94 -5.65 -4.07 1.37
N LEU A 95 -5.96 -4.25 0.08
CA LEU A 95 -6.89 -3.41 -0.65
C LEU A 95 -8.13 -4.21 -1.04
N SER A 96 -9.30 -3.63 -0.84
CA SER A 96 -10.58 -4.24 -1.23
C SER A 96 -11.57 -3.17 -1.74
N SER A 97 -12.68 -3.62 -2.31
CA SER A 97 -13.79 -2.74 -2.74
C SER A 97 -13.39 -1.57 -3.65
N GLY A 98 -12.31 -1.76 -4.43
CA GLY A 98 -11.80 -0.78 -5.38
C GLY A 98 -12.75 -0.58 -6.57
N GLY A 99 -13.07 0.66 -6.90
CA GLY A 99 -13.97 0.98 -8.01
C GLY A 99 -14.03 2.46 -8.37
N VAL A 100 -14.83 2.76 -9.38
CA VAL A 100 -15.16 4.12 -9.81
C VAL A 100 -16.67 4.28 -9.99
N SER A 101 -17.21 5.42 -9.55
CA SER A 101 -18.63 5.77 -9.74
C SER A 101 -18.78 7.23 -10.18
N PRO A 102 -19.63 7.54 -11.18
CA PRO A 102 -20.32 6.59 -12.05
C PRO A 102 -19.34 5.84 -12.98
N SER A 103 -19.73 4.70 -13.56
CA SER A 103 -18.86 3.95 -14.48
C SER A 103 -18.81 4.56 -15.90
N SER A 104 -19.69 5.53 -16.19
CA SER A 104 -19.68 6.29 -17.43
C SER A 104 -20.32 7.68 -17.24
N GLY A 105 -19.99 8.60 -18.14
CA GLY A 105 -20.49 9.97 -18.06
C GLY A 105 -20.09 10.83 -19.26
N LYS A 106 -20.23 12.14 -19.08
CA LYS A 106 -19.78 13.17 -20.01
C LYS A 106 -18.51 13.84 -19.48
N THR A 107 -17.87 14.68 -20.30
CA THR A 107 -16.66 15.43 -19.92
C THR A 107 -16.83 16.35 -18.71
N ASP A 108 -18.06 16.70 -18.31
CA ASP A 108 -18.37 17.47 -17.09
C ASP A 108 -18.88 16.60 -15.92
N THR A 109 -18.88 15.27 -16.06
CA THR A 109 -19.23 14.34 -14.99
C THR A 109 -18.07 14.18 -14.03
N THR A 110 -18.32 14.40 -12.74
CA THR A 110 -17.36 14.07 -11.68
C THR A 110 -17.40 12.57 -11.42
N PHE A 111 -16.25 11.92 -11.61
CA PHE A 111 -16.01 10.53 -11.28
C PHE A 111 -15.30 10.44 -9.94
N THR A 112 -15.76 9.55 -9.07
CA THR A 112 -15.15 9.28 -7.76
C THR A 112 -14.58 7.86 -7.77
N PHE A 113 -13.27 7.79 -7.63
CA PHE A 113 -12.53 6.55 -7.42
C PHE A 113 -12.46 6.28 -5.92
N SER A 114 -12.73 5.05 -5.51
CA SER A 114 -12.72 4.64 -4.10
C SER A 114 -12.08 3.28 -3.93
N VAL A 115 -11.36 3.09 -2.83
CA VAL A 115 -10.80 1.79 -2.41
C VAL A 115 -10.76 1.72 -0.88
N THR A 116 -10.98 0.54 -0.32
CA THR A 116 -10.81 0.29 1.11
C THR A 116 -9.40 -0.21 1.39
N TYR A 117 -8.68 0.49 2.24
CA TYR A 117 -7.38 0.12 2.78
C TYR A 117 -7.55 -0.45 4.20
N THR A 118 -7.01 -1.64 4.44
CA THR A 118 -7.05 -2.29 5.76
C THR A 118 -5.66 -2.74 6.16
N ASP A 119 -5.24 -2.39 7.38
CA ASP A 119 -3.94 -2.71 7.96
C ASP A 119 -4.11 -3.18 9.40
N ALA A 120 -3.65 -4.39 9.71
CA ALA A 120 -3.88 -5.03 11.00
C ALA A 120 -3.07 -4.38 12.15
N ASP A 121 -2.00 -3.65 11.82
CA ASP A 121 -1.14 -2.96 12.78
C ASP A 121 -1.48 -1.45 12.83
N ASN A 122 -2.62 -1.06 12.24
CA ASN A 122 -3.11 0.30 12.14
C ASN A 122 -2.10 1.28 11.50
N ASN A 123 -1.28 0.79 10.57
CA ASN A 123 -0.29 1.61 9.91
C ASN A 123 -0.92 2.48 8.83
N ALA A 124 -0.63 3.78 8.88
CA ALA A 124 -1.09 4.73 7.87
C ALA A 124 -0.36 4.49 6.53
N PRO A 125 -1.05 4.65 5.38
CA PRO A 125 -0.39 4.51 4.09
C PRO A 125 0.53 5.71 3.80
N THR A 126 1.79 5.40 3.42
CA THR A 126 2.77 6.35 2.87
C THR A 126 2.58 6.59 1.37
N ILE A 127 2.08 5.58 0.63
CA ILE A 127 1.58 5.70 -0.74
C ILE A 127 0.08 5.40 -0.71
N LYS A 128 -0.73 6.26 -1.34
CA LYS A 128 -2.20 6.17 -1.34
C LYS A 128 -2.77 6.66 -2.66
N ASN A 129 -2.38 6.03 -3.77
CA ASN A 129 -2.66 6.55 -5.10
C ASN A 129 -3.72 5.71 -5.83
N VAL A 130 -4.53 6.40 -6.63
CA VAL A 130 -5.15 5.82 -7.82
C VAL A 130 -4.33 6.23 -9.03
N TYR A 131 -4.05 5.28 -9.91
CA TYR A 131 -3.43 5.54 -11.20
C TYR A 131 -4.54 5.53 -12.25
N ILE A 132 -4.69 6.60 -13.02
CA ILE A 132 -5.65 6.73 -14.11
C ILE A 132 -4.86 6.93 -15.40
N ASP A 133 -4.98 6.01 -16.34
CA ASP A 133 -4.13 5.95 -17.55
C ASP A 133 -2.63 6.07 -17.22
N ASP A 134 -2.21 5.31 -16.20
CA ASP A 134 -0.85 5.29 -15.64
C ASP A 134 -0.37 6.59 -14.99
N VAL A 135 -1.24 7.58 -14.80
CA VAL A 135 -0.94 8.83 -14.08
C VAL A 135 -1.40 8.72 -12.62
N ALA A 136 -0.47 8.92 -11.68
CA ALA A 136 -0.74 8.85 -10.25
C ALA A 136 -1.52 10.07 -9.73
N HIS A 137 -2.54 9.80 -8.93
CA HIS A 137 -3.32 10.78 -8.19
C HIS A 137 -3.44 10.36 -6.74
N GLU A 138 -3.01 11.23 -5.83
CA GLU A 138 -3.09 11.00 -4.40
C GLU A 138 -4.56 11.01 -3.93
N MET A 139 -4.94 9.96 -3.21
CA MET A 139 -6.24 9.78 -2.60
C MET A 139 -6.22 10.24 -1.15
N SER A 140 -7.39 10.48 -0.58
CA SER A 140 -7.55 10.90 0.82
C SER A 140 -8.65 10.11 1.52
N SER A 141 -8.49 9.93 2.83
CA SER A 141 -9.50 9.42 3.75
C SER A 141 -9.52 10.34 4.97
N THR A 142 -10.69 10.53 5.58
CA THR A 142 -10.81 11.15 6.91
C THR A 142 -10.69 10.13 8.04
N ASP A 143 -10.72 8.85 7.70
CA ASP A 143 -10.60 7.74 8.64
C ASP A 143 -9.12 7.53 9.01
N THR A 144 -8.90 7.27 10.29
CA THR A 144 -7.58 7.03 10.89
C THR A 144 -7.53 5.69 11.63
N ASP A 145 -8.63 4.92 11.64
CA ASP A 145 -8.61 3.51 12.00
C ASP A 145 -8.50 2.68 10.71
N TYR A 146 -7.34 2.07 10.52
CA TYR A 146 -7.07 1.21 9.38
C TYR A 146 -7.34 -0.25 9.70
N THR A 147 -7.62 -0.59 10.96
CA THR A 147 -7.82 -1.99 11.40
C THR A 147 -9.18 -2.55 10.98
N ASP A 148 -10.19 -1.69 10.86
CA ASP A 148 -11.54 -2.03 10.38
C ASP A 148 -11.81 -1.61 8.92
N GLY A 149 -10.91 -0.82 8.34
CA GLY A 149 -10.84 -0.51 6.92
C GLY A 149 -11.26 0.92 6.59
N ALA A 150 -10.29 1.73 6.19
CA ALA A 150 -10.49 3.11 5.79
C ALA A 150 -10.80 3.22 4.28
N VAL A 151 -11.88 3.94 3.93
CA VAL A 151 -12.21 4.22 2.52
C VAL A 151 -11.46 5.46 2.04
N PHE A 152 -10.54 5.26 1.10
CA PHE A 152 -9.85 6.35 0.40
C PHE A 152 -10.61 6.74 -0.86
N THR A 153 -10.65 8.04 -1.15
CA THR A 153 -11.34 8.59 -2.32
C THR A 153 -10.50 9.61 -3.09
N TYR A 154 -10.73 9.68 -4.40
CA TYR A 154 -10.25 10.74 -5.29
C TYR A 154 -11.33 11.05 -6.33
N SER A 155 -11.64 12.33 -6.53
CA SER A 155 -12.67 12.76 -7.48
C SER A 155 -12.09 13.68 -8.55
N THR A 156 -12.45 13.43 -9.81
CA THR A 156 -12.00 14.25 -10.95
C THR A 156 -12.99 14.20 -12.11
N THR A 157 -12.83 15.11 -13.07
CA THR A 157 -13.43 15.01 -14.41
C THR A 157 -12.38 14.47 -15.38
N LEU A 158 -12.80 13.73 -16.40
CA LEU A 158 -11.89 13.12 -17.37
C LEU A 158 -12.21 13.58 -18.80
N SER A 159 -11.20 13.50 -19.66
CA SER A 159 -11.37 13.78 -21.10
C SER A 159 -12.26 12.72 -21.75
N LYS A 160 -12.79 13.01 -22.93
CA LYS A 160 -13.53 12.01 -23.70
C LYS A 160 -12.62 10.83 -24.01
N GLY A 161 -13.07 9.62 -23.72
CA GLY A 161 -12.30 8.41 -23.98
C GLY A 161 -12.77 7.21 -23.18
N SER A 162 -12.06 6.10 -23.34
CA SER A 162 -12.10 4.97 -22.42
C SER A 162 -10.84 5.04 -21.58
N HIS A 163 -11.01 5.03 -20.26
CA HIS A 163 -9.90 5.09 -19.31
C HIS A 163 -9.64 3.72 -18.68
N THR A 164 -8.46 3.58 -18.10
CA THR A 164 -8.15 2.46 -17.21
C THR A 164 -7.58 2.96 -15.89
N TYR A 165 -7.71 2.16 -14.83
CA TYR A 165 -7.20 2.53 -13.51
C TYR A 165 -6.76 1.34 -12.66
N TYR A 166 -5.91 1.61 -11.69
CA TYR A 166 -5.61 0.69 -10.59
C TYR A 166 -5.25 1.49 -9.33
N PHE A 167 -5.30 0.85 -8.19
CA PHE A 167 -4.90 1.43 -6.91
C PHE A 167 -3.55 0.87 -6.48
N GLU A 168 -2.70 1.70 -5.90
CA GLU A 168 -1.45 1.30 -5.29
C GLU A 168 -1.31 1.98 -3.94
N PHE A 169 -1.16 1.17 -2.90
CA PHE A 169 -0.99 1.63 -1.53
C PHE A 169 0.24 0.99 -0.92
N LYS A 170 0.87 1.67 0.02
CA LYS A 170 2.03 1.17 0.77
C LYS A 170 1.99 1.76 2.16
N ASP A 171 2.23 0.96 3.18
CA ASP A 171 2.57 1.38 4.53
C ASP A 171 4.04 1.89 4.60
N GLU A 172 4.58 2.10 5.80
CA GLU A 172 5.98 2.54 5.96
C GLU A 172 6.97 1.38 5.76
N ILE A 173 6.55 0.14 6.06
CA ILE A 173 7.46 -0.99 6.27
C ILE A 173 7.39 -2.00 5.10
N ASN A 174 6.19 -2.42 4.70
CA ASN A 174 6.02 -3.47 3.69
C ASN A 174 6.12 -2.93 2.25
N ALA A 175 6.13 -3.86 1.29
CA ALA A 175 6.13 -3.52 -0.14
C ALA A 175 4.74 -3.01 -0.57
N PRO A 176 4.64 -2.20 -1.65
CA PRO A 176 3.36 -1.72 -2.14
C PRO A 176 2.41 -2.85 -2.53
N VAL A 177 1.13 -2.69 -2.21
CA VAL A 177 0.03 -3.54 -2.62
C VAL A 177 -0.80 -2.86 -3.70
N LYS A 178 -1.30 -3.65 -4.65
CA LYS A 178 -2.08 -3.15 -5.79
C LYS A 178 -3.46 -3.77 -5.87
N LEU A 179 -4.41 -3.01 -6.39
CA LEU A 179 -5.73 -3.51 -6.77
C LEU A 179 -6.12 -2.98 -8.16
N PRO A 180 -6.27 -3.85 -9.18
CA PRO A 180 -6.04 -5.29 -9.15
C PRO A 180 -4.57 -5.64 -8.89
N ILE A 181 -4.29 -6.88 -8.45
CA ILE A 181 -2.92 -7.35 -8.17
C ILE A 181 -2.03 -7.27 -9.43
N SER A 182 -2.62 -7.36 -10.61
CA SER A 182 -1.95 -7.20 -11.91
C SER A 182 -2.86 -6.55 -12.93
N GLY A 183 -2.29 -5.79 -13.86
CA GLY A 183 -3.04 -5.11 -14.91
C GLY A 183 -3.83 -3.91 -14.38
N THR A 184 -4.94 -3.59 -15.04
CA THR A 184 -5.79 -2.44 -14.72
C THR A 184 -7.27 -2.82 -14.79
N ASN A 185 -8.10 -2.11 -14.04
CA ASN A 185 -9.55 -2.08 -14.21
C ASN A 185 -9.91 -1.17 -15.39
N SER A 186 -10.98 -1.50 -16.10
CA SER A 186 -11.53 -0.63 -17.15
C SER A 186 -12.51 0.40 -16.58
N GLY A 187 -12.54 1.58 -17.20
CA GLY A 187 -13.46 2.67 -16.90
C GLY A 187 -12.81 3.88 -16.20
N PRO A 188 -13.55 4.98 -16.03
CA PRO A 188 -14.89 5.21 -16.58
C PRO A 188 -14.86 5.44 -18.10
N SER A 189 -16.01 5.30 -18.75
CA SER A 189 -16.18 5.70 -20.16
C SER A 189 -16.78 7.09 -20.27
N VAL A 190 -16.13 7.98 -21.01
CA VAL A 190 -16.47 9.40 -21.06
C VAL A 190 -16.84 9.83 -22.48
N THR A 191 -18.00 10.47 -22.60
CA THR A 191 -18.55 11.00 -23.86
C THR A 191 -18.52 12.53 -23.89
N GLU A 192 -18.68 13.13 -25.07
CA GLU A 192 -18.78 14.59 -25.15
C GLU A 192 -20.01 15.12 -24.42
N LYS A 193 -19.86 16.29 -23.80
CA LYS A 193 -21.02 17.09 -23.44
C LYS A 193 -21.75 17.51 -24.72
N ALA A 194 -23.07 17.34 -24.73
CA ALA A 194 -23.87 17.84 -25.85
C ALA A 194 -23.68 19.35 -25.99
N SER A 195 -23.14 19.80 -27.12
CA SER A 195 -23.16 21.21 -27.47
C SER A 195 -24.58 21.58 -27.90
N LYS A 196 -25.06 22.76 -27.47
CA LYS A 196 -26.31 23.32 -28.01
C LYS A 196 -26.12 23.45 -29.54
N PRO A 197 -27.06 23.00 -30.39
CA PRO A 197 -26.96 23.18 -31.83
C PRO A 197 -26.66 24.65 -32.12
N GLY A 198 -25.55 24.91 -32.81
CA GLY A 198 -25.14 26.26 -33.15
C GLY A 198 -26.29 26.97 -33.86
N PHE A 199 -26.70 28.12 -33.32
CA PHE A 199 -27.54 29.06 -34.06
C PHE A 199 -26.75 29.47 -35.29
N ILE A 200 -27.11 28.95 -36.47
CA ILE A 200 -26.63 29.51 -37.73
C ILE A 200 -27.45 30.79 -37.92
N PRO A 201 -26.89 32.01 -37.77
CA PRO A 201 -27.61 33.20 -38.21
C PRO A 201 -27.89 33.01 -39.70
N GLY A 202 -29.18 32.93 -40.04
CA GLY A 202 -29.63 32.70 -41.41
C GLY A 202 -28.94 33.70 -42.34
N ILE A 203 -28.15 33.18 -43.28
CA ILE A 203 -27.73 33.96 -44.44
C ILE A 203 -29.03 34.29 -45.17
N GLY A 204 -29.42 35.57 -45.14
CA GLY A 204 -30.57 36.08 -45.86
C GLY A 204 -30.39 35.80 -47.35
N ILE A 205 -31.14 34.81 -47.86
CA ILE A 205 -31.32 34.64 -49.30
C ILE A 205 -32.31 35.73 -49.73
N ILE A 206 -31.80 36.83 -50.26
CA ILE A 206 -32.61 37.76 -51.07
C ILE A 206 -32.67 37.11 -52.46
N GLY A 207 -33.75 36.39 -52.74
CA GLY A 207 -33.95 35.67 -53.99
C GLY A 207 -35.41 35.77 -54.43
N THR A 208 -35.63 36.61 -55.43
CA THR A 208 -36.87 37.02 -56.07
C THR A 208 -37.87 35.90 -56.41
N SER A 209 -39.15 36.18 -56.17
CA SER A 209 -40.29 35.43 -56.72
C SER A 209 -40.24 35.33 -58.25
N LEU A 210 -40.42 34.12 -58.79
CA LEU A 210 -41.01 33.93 -60.12
C LEU A 210 -41.81 32.62 -60.12
N ALA A 211 -43.14 32.76 -60.21
CA ALA A 211 -44.08 31.67 -60.38
C ALA A 211 -44.34 31.46 -61.89
N LEU A 212 -44.27 30.22 -62.37
CA LEU A 212 -44.94 29.80 -63.61
C LEU A 212 -45.14 28.27 -63.68
N LEU A 213 -46.43 27.92 -63.75
CA LEU A 213 -47.15 26.79 -64.37
C LEU A 213 -46.45 25.44 -64.67
N GLY A 214 -47.19 24.36 -64.36
CA GLY A 214 -47.07 23.08 -65.10
C GLY A 214 -47.85 21.93 -64.45
N ALA A 215 -48.96 21.52 -65.06
CA ALA A 215 -49.91 20.51 -64.59
C ALA A 215 -49.35 19.08 -64.50
N ALA A 216 -49.92 18.27 -63.60
CA ALA A 216 -49.94 16.81 -63.74
C ALA A 216 -51.31 16.23 -63.34
N LEU A 217 -51.95 15.67 -64.36
CA LEU A 217 -53.18 14.90 -64.42
C LEU A 217 -53.12 13.65 -63.52
N ILE A 218 -54.11 13.45 -62.63
CA ILE A 218 -54.38 12.13 -62.04
C ILE A 218 -55.82 11.72 -62.37
N ILE A 219 -55.91 10.72 -63.24
CA ILE A 219 -57.14 9.97 -63.54
C ILE A 219 -57.35 8.96 -62.41
N TYR A 220 -58.54 8.95 -61.80
CA TYR A 220 -59.03 7.74 -61.12
C TYR A 220 -60.47 7.43 -61.55
N ARG A 221 -60.62 6.28 -62.21
CA ARG A 221 -61.88 5.62 -62.60
C ARG A 221 -62.19 4.50 -61.59
N LYS A 222 -63.39 4.47 -61.02
CA LYS A 222 -64.20 3.24 -60.82
C LYS A 222 -65.60 3.63 -60.30
N ARG A 223 -66.64 3.68 -61.15
CA ARG A 223 -67.54 2.63 -61.70
C ARG A 223 -68.57 2.07 -60.70
N ARG A 224 -69.84 2.40 -61.05
CA ARG A 224 -71.09 1.61 -61.07
C ARG A 224 -71.69 1.25 -59.70
N LYS A 225 -73.01 1.27 -59.49
CA LYS A 225 -74.17 1.35 -60.39
C LYS A 225 -75.08 2.51 -60.01
#